data_AF-A0A182PB71-F1
#
_entry.id   AF-A0A182PB71-F1
#
_cell.length_a   1.000
_cell.length_b   1.000
_cell.length_c   1.000
_cell.angle_alpha   90.00
_cell.angle_beta   90.00
_cell.angle_gamma   90.00
#
_symmetry.space_group_name_H-M   'P 1'
#
loop_
_entity.id
_entity.type
_entity.pdbx_description
1 polymer ?
#
loop_
_entity_poly.entity_id
_entity_poly.type
_entity_poly.pdbx_seq_one_letter_code
_entity_poly.pdbx_strand_id
1 'polypeptide(L)'
;MTGGKEINKKQQSMEIRSNYINVPLLAELIERKCRLWAEASFPTPAQGLQRETLSIIESLRLIFRNRAEFVQLTLLRVKSDRHARSLLAPVYEAFLGPPGPATASASTTTTTGLTIYRSNDVETYGRLLLCYARWKSLYWAAEEADATDPVEWADIDAVALAQLPYDFPRAICPRDALLRRIFPAYVTAKCAAGVAPSDRKRNNATTRILLGTLPKRADLQELCLKFYQAYRCGADATQLEDEIPPQGQEAADTPLSGPSTSVTLEHHRQTRYRQ
;
A
#
# COMPACT_ATOMS: atom_id res chain seq x y z
N MET A 1 33.25 16.72 -14.84
CA MET A 1 32.33 15.73 -15.48
C MET A 1 31.24 15.28 -14.48
N THR A 2 30.41 16.21 -14.00
CA THR A 2 29.40 15.98 -12.94
C THR A 2 27.95 16.02 -13.45
N GLY A 3 27.69 16.53 -14.67
CA GLY A 3 26.34 16.73 -15.20
C GLY A 3 25.53 15.45 -15.50
N GLY A 4 26.17 14.33 -15.84
CA GLY A 4 25.45 13.09 -16.20
C GLY A 4 24.78 12.37 -15.02
N LYS A 5 25.26 12.61 -13.79
CA LYS A 5 24.71 11.96 -12.58
C LYS A 5 23.45 12.66 -12.07
N GLU A 6 23.39 13.98 -12.23
CA GLU A 6 22.23 14.79 -11.84
C GLU A 6 21.05 14.65 -12.79
N ILE A 7 21.30 14.56 -14.10
CA ILE A 7 20.25 14.36 -15.12
C ILE A 7 19.55 13.00 -14.89
N ASN A 8 20.33 11.94 -14.65
CA ASN A 8 19.78 10.61 -14.34
C ASN A 8 18.95 10.61 -13.03
N LYS A 9 19.40 11.33 -11.99
CA LYS A 9 18.65 11.43 -10.72
C LYS A 9 17.33 12.17 -10.90
N LYS A 10 17.32 13.28 -11.66
CA LYS A 10 16.09 14.03 -11.98
C LYS A 10 15.11 13.20 -12.80
N GLN A 11 15.60 12.47 -13.80
CA GLN A 11 14.77 11.60 -14.63
C GLN A 11 14.17 10.44 -13.83
N GLN A 12 14.95 9.77 -12.98
CA GLN A 12 14.44 8.72 -12.08
C GLN A 12 13.40 9.26 -11.08
N SER A 13 13.61 10.46 -10.55
CA SER A 13 12.64 11.11 -9.65
C SER A 13 11.32 11.41 -10.36
N MET A 14 11.36 11.96 -11.57
CA MET A 14 10.16 12.20 -12.38
C MET A 14 9.42 10.90 -12.75
N GLU A 15 10.16 9.85 -13.10
CA GLU A 15 9.58 8.54 -13.40
C GLU A 15 8.86 7.93 -12.20
N ILE A 16 9.47 8.02 -11.01
CA ILE A 16 8.87 7.55 -9.77
C ILE A 16 7.59 8.33 -9.46
N ARG A 17 7.62 9.67 -9.56
CA ARG A 17 6.44 10.52 -9.36
C ARG A 17 5.32 10.19 -10.35
N SER A 18 5.65 10.00 -11.64
CA SER A 18 4.70 9.60 -12.68
C SER A 18 4.03 8.25 -12.38
N ASN A 19 4.80 7.26 -11.94
CA ASN A 19 4.25 5.97 -11.54
C ASN A 19 3.27 6.08 -10.37
N TYR A 20 3.55 6.93 -9.37
CA TYR A 20 2.62 7.18 -8.27
C TYR A 20 1.31 7.84 -8.71
N ILE A 21 1.34 8.68 -9.75
CA ILE A 21 0.15 9.28 -10.36
C ILE A 21 -0.65 8.22 -11.13
N ASN A 22 0.03 7.30 -11.81
CA ASN A 22 -0.61 6.23 -12.59
C ASN A 22 -1.31 5.19 -11.71
N VAL A 23 -0.80 4.91 -10.50
CA VAL A 23 -1.38 3.92 -9.57
C VAL A 23 -2.90 4.12 -9.32
N PRO A 24 -3.39 5.29 -8.86
CA PRO A 24 -4.82 5.49 -8.66
C PRO A 24 -5.63 5.42 -9.96
N LEU A 25 -5.13 6.00 -11.06
CA LEU A 25 -5.83 6.02 -12.36
C LEU A 25 -6.02 4.62 -12.93
N LEU A 26 -4.97 3.79 -12.86
CA LEU A 26 -5.02 2.41 -13.32
C LEU A 26 -5.91 1.55 -12.44
N ALA A 27 -5.94 1.80 -11.13
CA ALA A 27 -6.85 1.11 -10.24
C ALA A 27 -8.32 1.37 -10.62
N GLU A 28 -8.70 2.63 -10.85
CA GLU A 28 -10.05 3.02 -11.28
C GLU A 28 -10.43 2.41 -12.64
N LEU A 29 -9.49 2.37 -13.58
CA LEU A 29 -9.68 1.76 -14.89
C LEU A 29 -9.92 0.25 -14.78
N ILE A 30 -9.13 -0.44 -13.96
CA ILE A 30 -9.30 -1.88 -13.69
C ILE A 30 -10.65 -2.14 -13.00
N GLU A 31 -11.03 -1.34 -12.01
CA GLU A 31 -12.35 -1.43 -11.34
C GLU A 31 -13.51 -1.27 -12.34
N ARG A 32 -13.42 -0.29 -13.25
CA ARG A 32 -14.44 -0.09 -14.28
C ARG A 32 -14.52 -1.27 -15.23
N LYS A 33 -13.38 -1.83 -15.66
CA LYS A 33 -13.34 -3.04 -16.49
C LYS A 33 -13.97 -4.23 -15.76
N CYS A 34 -13.64 -4.45 -14.49
CA CYS A 34 -14.24 -5.52 -13.69
C CYS A 34 -15.76 -5.42 -13.64
N ARG A 35 -16.32 -4.22 -13.42
CA ARG A 35 -17.77 -3.99 -13.40
C ARG A 35 -18.43 -4.26 -14.75
N LEU A 36 -17.85 -3.77 -15.84
CA LEU A 36 -18.38 -4.01 -17.18
C LEU A 36 -18.44 -5.51 -17.52
N TRP A 37 -17.41 -6.26 -17.13
CA TRP A 37 -17.37 -7.71 -17.33
C TRP A 37 -18.33 -8.48 -16.40
N ALA A 38 -18.61 -7.95 -15.21
CA ALA A 38 -19.62 -8.51 -14.31
C ALA A 38 -21.05 -8.26 -14.79
N GLU A 39 -21.33 -7.09 -15.39
CA GLU A 39 -22.64 -6.69 -15.89
C GLU A 39 -22.98 -7.29 -17.26
N ALA A 40 -21.95 -7.70 -18.03
CA ALA A 40 -22.10 -8.37 -19.32
C ALA A 40 -22.79 -9.73 -19.16
N SER A 41 -24.12 -9.71 -19.09
CA SER A 41 -25.03 -10.82 -18.78
C SER A 41 -25.22 -11.82 -19.94
N PHE A 42 -24.23 -11.97 -20.81
CA PHE A 42 -24.22 -12.91 -21.93
C PHE A 42 -23.15 -13.98 -21.69
N PRO A 43 -23.20 -15.17 -22.32
CA PRO A 43 -22.11 -16.13 -22.21
C PRO A 43 -20.87 -15.51 -22.85
N THR A 44 -20.07 -14.82 -22.03
CA THR A 44 -18.85 -14.19 -22.48
C THR A 44 -17.89 -15.31 -22.83
N PRO A 45 -17.41 -15.38 -24.09
CA PRO A 45 -16.53 -16.46 -24.48
C PRO A 45 -15.29 -16.40 -23.56
N ALA A 46 -14.91 -17.54 -22.98
CA ALA A 46 -13.76 -17.62 -22.06
C ALA A 46 -12.48 -16.99 -22.66
N GLN A 47 -12.34 -17.03 -23.99
CA GLN A 47 -11.27 -16.38 -24.74
C GLN A 47 -11.25 -14.85 -24.60
N GLY A 48 -12.41 -14.20 -24.50
CA GLY A 48 -12.52 -12.75 -24.32
C GLY A 48 -12.02 -12.30 -22.95
N LEU A 49 -12.43 -13.00 -21.90
CA LEU A 49 -11.98 -12.75 -20.53
C LEU A 49 -10.47 -12.98 -20.39
N GLN A 50 -9.95 -14.04 -21.02
CA GLN A 50 -8.51 -14.33 -21.03
C GLN A 50 -7.71 -13.24 -21.75
N ARG A 51 -8.17 -12.76 -22.91
CA ARG A 51 -7.52 -11.66 -23.64
C ARG A 51 -7.52 -10.37 -22.82
N GLU A 52 -8.63 -10.06 -22.15
CA GLU A 52 -8.73 -8.89 -21.28
C GLU A 52 -7.76 -8.99 -20.11
N THR A 53 -7.69 -10.15 -19.46
CA THR A 53 -6.74 -10.43 -18.38
C THR A 53 -5.30 -10.18 -18.84
N LEU A 54 -4.91 -10.75 -19.99
CA LEU A 54 -3.58 -10.58 -20.56
C LEU A 54 -3.30 -9.11 -20.90
N SER A 55 -4.29 -8.41 -21.47
CA SER A 55 -4.18 -6.98 -21.76
C SER A 55 -3.91 -6.14 -20.51
N ILE A 56 -4.58 -6.44 -19.40
CA ILE A 56 -4.32 -5.77 -18.11
C ILE A 56 -2.90 -6.07 -17.62
N ILE A 57 -2.48 -7.34 -17.64
CA ILE A 57 -1.14 -7.76 -17.22
C ILE A 57 -0.05 -7.06 -18.04
N GLU A 58 -0.17 -7.06 -19.37
CA GLU A 58 0.78 -6.43 -20.28
C GLU A 58 0.80 -4.90 -20.08
N SER A 59 -0.36 -4.27 -19.92
CA SER A 59 -0.46 -2.82 -19.66
C SER A 59 0.23 -2.44 -18.35
N LEU A 60 0.01 -3.20 -17.28
CA LEU A 60 0.66 -2.97 -15.99
C LEU A 60 2.17 -3.15 -16.08
N ARG A 61 2.63 -4.18 -16.79
CA ARG A 61 4.07 -4.41 -17.05
C ARG A 61 4.69 -3.28 -17.86
N LEU A 62 4.02 -2.81 -18.90
CA LEU A 62 4.52 -1.76 -19.79
C LEU A 62 4.57 -0.40 -19.10
N ILE A 63 3.47 0.01 -18.46
CA ILE A 63 3.36 1.32 -17.82
C ILE A 63 4.35 1.44 -16.65
N PHE A 64 4.46 0.39 -15.82
CA PHE A 64 5.40 0.39 -14.71
C PHE A 64 6.78 -0.16 -15.06
N ARG A 65 7.07 -0.45 -16.32
CA ARG A 65 8.35 -1.02 -16.81
C ARG A 65 8.82 -2.21 -15.96
N ASN A 66 7.92 -3.16 -15.70
CA ASN A 66 8.13 -4.35 -14.87
C ASN A 66 8.50 -4.07 -13.40
N ARG A 67 8.23 -2.87 -12.87
CA ARG A 67 8.37 -2.58 -11.44
C ARG A 67 7.17 -3.14 -10.66
N ALA A 68 7.37 -4.31 -10.07
CA ALA A 68 6.34 -5.04 -9.32
C ALA A 68 5.74 -4.24 -8.14
N GLU A 69 6.51 -3.35 -7.51
CA GLU A 69 6.03 -2.45 -6.46
C GLU A 69 4.78 -1.66 -6.90
N PHE A 70 4.85 -0.96 -8.04
CA PHE A 70 3.75 -0.11 -8.48
C PHE A 70 2.56 -0.94 -8.98
N VAL A 71 2.83 -2.11 -9.54
CA VAL A 71 1.78 -3.08 -9.88
C VAL A 71 1.04 -3.50 -8.60
N GLN A 72 1.76 -3.88 -7.55
CA GLN A 72 1.18 -4.28 -6.26
C GLN A 72 0.41 -3.12 -5.62
N LEU A 73 0.96 -1.90 -5.62
CA LEU A 73 0.25 -0.71 -5.12
C LEU A 73 -1.03 -0.42 -5.91
N THR A 74 -1.03 -0.67 -7.22
CA THR A 74 -2.24 -0.58 -8.06
C THR A 74 -3.27 -1.61 -7.64
N LEU A 75 -2.87 -2.88 -7.51
CA LEU A 75 -3.76 -3.96 -7.08
C LEU A 75 -4.33 -3.74 -5.68
N LEU A 76 -3.55 -3.18 -4.74
CA LEU A 76 -4.05 -2.81 -3.41
C LEU A 76 -5.12 -1.72 -3.45
N ARG A 77 -5.10 -0.84 -4.45
CA ARG A 77 -6.10 0.22 -4.59
C ARG A 77 -7.38 -0.26 -5.24
N VAL A 78 -7.30 -1.21 -6.19
CA VAL A 78 -8.47 -1.77 -6.89
C VAL A 78 -9.46 -2.32 -5.87
N LYS A 79 -10.67 -1.77 -5.83
CA LYS A 79 -11.82 -2.30 -5.09
C LYS A 79 -12.19 -3.67 -5.66
N SER A 80 -11.89 -4.70 -4.89
CA SER A 80 -12.16 -6.09 -5.18
C SER A 80 -13.54 -6.43 -4.63
N ASP A 81 -14.45 -6.75 -5.54
CA ASP A 81 -15.74 -7.37 -5.26
C ASP A 81 -15.70 -8.82 -5.80
N ARG A 82 -16.56 -9.70 -5.28
CA ARG A 82 -16.66 -11.10 -5.73
C ARG A 82 -16.89 -11.21 -7.23
N HIS A 83 -17.60 -10.24 -7.80
CA HIS A 83 -17.91 -10.16 -9.22
C HIS A 83 -16.69 -9.90 -10.10
N ALA A 84 -15.61 -9.36 -9.53
CA ALA A 84 -14.34 -9.13 -10.22
C ALA A 84 -13.42 -10.37 -10.24
N ARG A 85 -13.80 -11.46 -9.55
CA ARG A 85 -12.96 -12.67 -9.38
C ARG A 85 -12.44 -13.22 -10.71
N SER A 86 -13.32 -13.38 -11.68
CA SER A 86 -13.01 -14.00 -12.98
C SER A 86 -11.91 -13.25 -13.75
N LEU A 87 -11.85 -11.92 -13.61
CA LEU A 87 -10.85 -11.08 -14.25
C LEU A 87 -9.61 -10.85 -13.38
N LEU A 88 -9.79 -10.59 -12.08
CA LEU A 88 -8.70 -10.19 -11.19
C LEU A 88 -7.90 -11.36 -10.63
N ALA A 89 -8.50 -12.52 -10.37
CA ALA A 89 -7.76 -13.62 -9.76
C ALA A 89 -6.56 -14.06 -10.63
N PRO A 90 -6.68 -14.21 -11.96
CA PRO A 90 -5.52 -14.53 -12.80
C PRO A 90 -4.50 -13.37 -12.90
N VAL A 91 -4.94 -12.11 -12.73
CA VAL A 91 -4.02 -10.96 -12.66
C VAL A 91 -3.18 -11.03 -11.38
N TYR A 92 -3.81 -11.32 -10.24
CA TYR A 92 -3.10 -11.55 -8.98
C TYR A 92 -2.11 -12.71 -9.10
N GLU A 93 -2.55 -13.83 -9.66
CA GLU A 93 -1.70 -15.00 -9.89
C GLU A 93 -0.49 -14.68 -10.79
N ALA A 94 -0.67 -13.90 -11.86
CA ALA A 94 0.42 -13.53 -12.76
C ALA A 94 1.51 -12.64 -12.13
N PHE A 95 1.20 -11.92 -11.04
CA PHE A 95 2.13 -11.00 -10.36
C PHE A 95 2.59 -11.46 -8.98
N LEU A 96 1.84 -12.35 -8.33
CA LEU A 96 2.14 -12.90 -7.01
C LEU A 96 2.47 -14.39 -7.04
N GLY A 97 2.08 -15.11 -8.10
CA GLY A 97 2.30 -16.54 -8.25
C GLY A 97 3.77 -16.92 -8.40
N PRO A 98 4.08 -18.23 -8.41
CA PRO A 98 5.43 -18.72 -8.64
C PRO A 98 5.97 -18.21 -9.98
N PRO A 99 7.26 -17.81 -10.05
CA PRO A 99 7.87 -17.48 -11.34
C PRO A 99 7.81 -18.71 -12.25
N GLY A 100 7.17 -18.58 -13.40
CA GLY A 100 7.02 -19.67 -14.35
C GLY A 100 8.36 -20.20 -14.87
N PRO A 101 8.37 -21.40 -15.49
CA PRO A 101 9.60 -22.06 -15.95
C PRO A 101 10.38 -21.28 -17.02
N ALA A 102 9.76 -20.30 -17.70
CA ALA A 102 10.44 -19.46 -18.69
C ALA A 102 11.36 -18.36 -18.08
N THR A 103 11.31 -18.15 -16.76
CA THR A 103 12.11 -17.16 -16.03
C THR A 103 13.21 -17.78 -15.16
N ALA A 104 13.46 -19.09 -15.29
CA ALA A 104 14.37 -19.86 -14.43
C ALA A 104 15.87 -19.75 -14.82
N SER A 105 16.33 -18.58 -15.24
CA SER A 105 17.76 -18.27 -15.35
C SER A 105 18.08 -17.02 -14.55
N ALA A 106 19.08 -17.15 -13.69
CA ALA A 106 19.65 -16.16 -12.75
C ALA A 106 18.96 -16.06 -11.37
N SER A 107 19.48 -16.87 -10.45
CA SER A 107 19.44 -16.59 -9.02
C SER A 107 19.97 -15.19 -8.69
N THR A 108 19.29 -14.53 -7.75
CA THR A 108 19.66 -13.28 -7.06
C THR A 108 19.91 -12.06 -7.94
N THR A 109 18.89 -11.22 -8.14
CA THR A 109 18.98 -9.76 -7.86
C THR A 109 17.65 -9.03 -8.00
N THR A 110 17.47 -8.03 -7.15
CA THR A 110 16.36 -7.07 -7.08
C THR A 110 16.20 -6.22 -8.34
N THR A 111 15.06 -5.52 -8.41
CA THR A 111 14.73 -4.44 -9.36
C THR A 111 14.39 -4.86 -10.80
N THR A 112 14.13 -6.13 -11.12
CA THR A 112 13.47 -6.53 -12.39
C THR A 112 13.07 -8.02 -12.38
N GLY A 113 11.77 -8.35 -12.38
CA GLY A 113 11.27 -9.68 -12.82
C GLY A 113 11.30 -10.85 -11.82
N LEU A 114 10.48 -10.75 -10.76
CA LEU A 114 10.07 -11.76 -9.76
C LEU A 114 11.15 -12.71 -9.19
N THR A 115 11.78 -12.21 -8.13
CA THR A 115 12.63 -12.93 -7.19
C THR A 115 11.89 -13.10 -5.85
N ILE A 116 12.17 -14.22 -5.17
CA ILE A 116 11.67 -14.52 -3.81
C ILE A 116 11.85 -13.28 -2.93
N TYR A 117 10.74 -12.72 -2.41
CA TYR A 117 10.73 -11.55 -1.53
C TYR A 117 11.24 -11.89 -0.12
N ARG A 118 12.51 -12.32 -0.03
CA ARG A 118 13.26 -12.38 1.24
C ARG A 118 13.82 -11.01 1.64
N SER A 119 13.16 -9.92 1.25
CA SER A 119 13.47 -8.64 1.84
C SER A 119 12.72 -8.58 3.18
N ASN A 120 13.50 -8.54 4.27
CA ASN A 120 12.98 -8.48 5.64
C ASN A 120 12.51 -7.06 6.02
N ASP A 121 12.07 -6.27 5.04
CA ASP A 121 11.57 -4.92 5.26
C ASP A 121 10.06 -4.94 5.48
N VAL A 122 9.60 -4.05 6.36
CA VAL A 122 8.20 -3.97 6.76
C VAL A 122 7.29 -3.58 5.59
N GLU A 123 7.79 -2.78 4.65
CA GLU A 123 6.98 -2.26 3.56
C GLU A 123 6.66 -3.34 2.54
N THR A 124 7.66 -4.08 2.10
CA THR A 124 7.49 -5.16 1.13
C THR A 124 6.68 -6.30 1.73
N TYR A 125 6.96 -6.66 2.99
CA TYR A 125 6.14 -7.63 3.73
C TYR A 125 4.67 -7.20 3.80
N GLY A 126 4.41 -5.97 4.26
CA GLY A 126 3.06 -5.46 4.43
C GLY A 126 2.31 -5.34 3.10
N ARG A 127 2.97 -4.86 2.05
CA ARG A 127 2.41 -4.73 0.70
C ARG A 127 1.99 -6.10 0.15
N LEU A 128 2.88 -7.08 0.19
CA LEU A 128 2.61 -8.42 -0.30
C LEU A 128 1.54 -9.13 0.53
N LEU A 129 1.62 -9.05 1.86
CA LEU A 129 0.64 -9.65 2.74
C LEU A 129 -0.77 -9.12 2.44
N LEU A 130 -0.92 -7.80 2.26
CA LEU A 130 -2.18 -7.20 1.86
C LEU A 130 -2.60 -7.63 0.45
N CYS A 131 -1.68 -7.74 -0.50
CA CYS A 131 -1.99 -8.25 -1.84
C CYS A 131 -2.53 -9.70 -1.80
N TYR A 132 -1.92 -10.60 -1.03
CA TYR A 132 -2.43 -11.95 -0.83
C TYR A 132 -3.77 -11.94 -0.12
N ALA A 133 -3.94 -11.11 0.92
CA ALA A 133 -5.22 -10.99 1.61
C ALA A 133 -6.33 -10.50 0.67
N ARG A 134 -6.02 -9.57 -0.23
CA ARG A 134 -6.94 -9.08 -1.27
C ARG A 134 -7.27 -10.14 -2.30
N TRP A 135 -6.29 -10.91 -2.75
CA TRP A 135 -6.52 -12.03 -3.65
C TRP A 135 -7.46 -13.06 -3.02
N LYS A 136 -7.19 -13.48 -1.76
CA LYS A 136 -8.07 -14.38 -0.99
C LYS A 136 -9.48 -13.82 -0.83
N SER A 137 -9.62 -12.51 -0.61
CA SER A 137 -10.94 -11.87 -0.43
C SER A 137 -11.85 -11.96 -1.66
N LEU A 138 -11.30 -12.17 -2.87
CA LEU A 138 -12.12 -12.41 -4.08
C LEU A 138 -12.96 -13.69 -4.00
N TYR A 139 -12.50 -14.66 -3.20
CA TYR A 139 -13.15 -15.96 -3.00
C TYR A 139 -14.04 -15.99 -1.75
N TRP A 140 -13.93 -14.99 -0.88
CA TRP A 140 -14.70 -14.94 0.37
C TRP A 140 -16.14 -14.47 0.11
N ALA A 141 -17.11 -15.27 0.58
CA ALA A 141 -18.53 -14.92 0.59
C ALA A 141 -19.00 -14.79 2.05
N ALA A 142 -19.18 -13.56 2.53
CA ALA A 142 -19.50 -13.29 3.93
C ALA A 142 -20.90 -13.77 4.37
N GLU A 143 -21.79 -14.13 3.43
CA GLU A 143 -23.19 -14.49 3.71
C GLU A 143 -23.40 -15.97 4.07
N GLU A 144 -22.41 -16.83 3.85
CA GLU A 144 -22.52 -18.26 4.20
C GLU A 144 -21.99 -18.49 5.62
N ALA A 145 -22.89 -18.47 6.60
CA ALA A 145 -22.61 -18.53 8.04
C ALA A 145 -21.90 -19.81 8.55
N ASP A 146 -21.56 -20.75 7.67
CA ASP A 146 -20.87 -22.02 7.97
C ASP A 146 -19.68 -22.27 7.01
N ALA A 147 -19.24 -21.25 6.27
CA ALA A 147 -18.28 -21.40 5.19
C ALA A 147 -16.89 -21.79 5.71
N THR A 148 -16.58 -23.06 5.52
CA THR A 148 -15.20 -23.58 5.47
C THR A 148 -14.38 -22.70 4.53
N ASP A 149 -13.10 -22.49 4.85
CA ASP A 149 -12.21 -21.67 4.02
C ASP A 149 -12.23 -22.19 2.55
N PRO A 150 -12.32 -21.28 1.54
CA PRO A 150 -12.32 -21.69 0.13
C PRO A 150 -11.11 -22.54 -0.22
N VAL A 151 -11.28 -23.52 -1.12
CA VAL A 151 -10.21 -24.45 -1.51
C VAL A 151 -8.99 -23.71 -2.07
N GLU A 152 -9.24 -22.64 -2.84
CA GLU A 152 -8.20 -21.80 -3.46
C GLU A 152 -7.33 -21.08 -2.43
N TRP A 153 -7.79 -20.92 -1.19
CA TRP A 153 -6.99 -20.30 -0.14
C TRP A 153 -5.75 -21.12 0.21
N ALA A 154 -5.82 -22.46 0.11
CA ALA A 154 -4.68 -23.32 0.38
C ALA A 154 -3.56 -23.09 -0.64
N ASP A 155 -3.91 -22.94 -1.92
CA ASP A 155 -2.96 -22.66 -3.00
C ASP A 155 -2.34 -21.26 -2.83
N ILE A 156 -3.17 -20.25 -2.54
CA ILE A 156 -2.69 -18.90 -2.28
C ILE A 156 -1.78 -18.85 -1.04
N ASP A 157 -2.13 -19.59 0.02
CA ASP A 157 -1.30 -19.68 1.23
C ASP A 157 0.02 -20.38 0.96
N ALA A 158 0.05 -21.43 0.12
CA ALA A 158 1.29 -22.08 -0.29
C ALA A 158 2.23 -21.10 -1.01
N VAL A 159 1.68 -20.30 -1.94
CA VAL A 159 2.44 -19.25 -2.65
C VAL A 159 2.92 -18.18 -1.68
N ALA A 160 2.05 -17.67 -0.81
CA ALA A 160 2.38 -16.61 0.14
C ALA A 160 3.45 -17.05 1.15
N LEU A 161 3.32 -18.26 1.71
CA LEU A 161 4.27 -18.81 2.69
C LEU A 161 5.61 -19.21 2.06
N ALA A 162 5.67 -19.42 0.74
CA ALA A 162 6.94 -19.59 0.04
C ALA A 162 7.72 -18.27 -0.11
N GLN A 163 7.02 -17.12 -0.08
CA GLN A 163 7.60 -15.81 -0.33
C GLN A 163 7.77 -14.95 0.92
N LEU A 164 6.88 -15.07 1.90
CA LEU A 164 6.86 -14.25 3.11
C LEU A 164 7.59 -14.94 4.28
N PRO A 165 8.32 -14.19 5.13
CA PRO A 165 8.79 -14.70 6.41
C PRO A 165 7.62 -15.14 7.30
N TYR A 166 7.88 -16.06 8.24
CA TYR A 166 6.86 -16.57 9.16
C TYR A 166 6.36 -15.51 10.15
N ASP A 167 7.24 -14.58 10.54
CA ASP A 167 6.93 -13.51 11.46
C ASP A 167 6.97 -12.15 10.78
N PHE A 168 6.16 -11.22 11.29
CA PHE A 168 6.15 -9.84 10.81
C PHE A 168 7.53 -9.20 11.09
N PRO A 169 8.20 -8.60 10.09
CA PRO A 169 9.51 -7.98 10.29
C PRO A 169 9.54 -6.91 11.39
N ARG A 170 10.71 -6.74 12.02
CA ARG A 170 10.90 -5.73 13.06
C ARG A 170 10.92 -4.34 12.44
N ALA A 171 10.26 -3.38 13.09
CA ALA A 171 10.36 -1.98 12.71
C ALA A 171 11.72 -1.42 13.13
N ILE A 172 12.47 -0.86 12.18
CA ILE A 172 13.79 -0.28 12.42
C ILE A 172 13.69 1.25 12.44
N CYS A 173 12.75 1.81 11.67
CA CYS A 173 12.52 3.25 11.62
C CYS A 173 11.06 3.64 11.96
N PRO A 174 10.77 4.94 12.21
CA PRO A 174 9.42 5.41 12.49
C PRO A 174 8.41 5.06 11.39
N ARG A 175 8.84 5.04 10.13
CA ARG A 175 8.01 4.66 8.98
C ARG A 175 7.58 3.19 9.05
N ASP A 176 8.50 2.29 9.35
CA ASP A 176 8.16 0.88 9.58
C ASP A 176 7.17 0.71 10.73
N ALA A 177 7.34 1.48 11.81
CA ALA A 177 6.43 1.44 12.95
C ALA A 177 5.01 1.89 12.55
N LEU A 178 4.89 2.93 11.71
CA LEU A 178 3.61 3.39 11.15
C LEU A 178 2.96 2.30 10.30
N LEU A 179 3.72 1.68 9.39
CA LEU A 179 3.21 0.61 8.52
C LEU A 179 2.78 -0.63 9.33
N ARG A 180 3.55 -1.00 10.36
CA ARG A 180 3.17 -2.10 11.28
C ARG A 180 1.88 -1.84 12.01
N ARG A 181 1.62 -0.59 12.42
CA ARG A 181 0.44 -0.21 13.21
C ARG A 181 -0.87 -0.37 12.45
N ILE A 182 -0.81 -0.50 11.12
CA ILE A 182 -1.99 -0.74 10.27
C ILE A 182 -2.53 -2.15 10.50
N PHE A 183 -1.68 -3.10 10.86
CA PHE A 183 -2.08 -4.49 11.10
C PHE A 183 -2.58 -4.68 12.54
N PRO A 184 -3.49 -5.64 12.80
CA PRO A 184 -4.14 -5.80 14.10
C PRO A 184 -3.15 -5.98 15.28
N ALA A 185 -3.38 -5.23 16.35
CA ALA A 185 -2.47 -5.12 17.51
C ALA A 185 -2.21 -6.46 18.24
N TYR A 186 -3.20 -7.35 18.31
CA TYR A 186 -3.04 -8.66 18.98
C TYR A 186 -2.09 -9.61 18.24
N VAL A 187 -1.86 -9.35 16.95
CA VAL A 187 -0.94 -10.11 16.11
C VAL A 187 0.47 -9.52 16.18
N THR A 188 0.59 -8.19 16.26
CA THR A 188 1.87 -7.50 16.28
C THR A 188 2.53 -7.47 17.67
N ALA A 189 1.76 -7.58 18.75
CA ALA A 189 2.25 -7.59 20.14
C ALA A 189 3.06 -8.85 20.50
N LYS A 190 2.74 -10.02 19.91
CA LYS A 190 3.50 -11.27 20.14
C LYS A 190 4.93 -11.24 19.58
N CYS A 191 5.23 -10.32 18.64
CA CYS A 191 6.57 -10.16 18.07
C CYS A 191 7.42 -9.09 18.79
N ALA A 192 6.83 -8.28 19.67
CA ALA A 192 7.51 -7.15 20.32
C ALA A 192 8.38 -7.56 21.52
N ALA A 193 8.16 -8.76 22.08
CA ALA A 193 8.97 -9.28 23.18
C ALA A 193 10.07 -10.18 22.61
N GLY A 194 11.32 -9.73 22.69
CA GLY A 194 12.51 -10.46 22.23
C GLY A 194 12.90 -11.69 23.05
N VAL A 195 11.94 -12.55 23.40
CA VAL A 195 12.18 -13.85 24.04
C VAL A 195 11.62 -14.92 23.12
N ALA A 196 12.52 -15.73 22.55
CA ALA A 196 12.14 -16.90 21.77
C ALA A 196 11.29 -17.83 22.67
N PRO A 197 10.08 -18.24 22.28
CA PRO A 197 9.29 -19.16 23.07
C PRO A 197 9.97 -20.52 23.06
N SER A 198 10.50 -20.91 24.21
CA SER A 198 10.91 -22.27 24.50
C SER A 198 9.65 -23.13 24.69
N ASP A 199 8.95 -23.50 23.61
CA ASP A 199 8.14 -24.72 23.63
C ASP A 199 7.73 -25.20 22.23
N ARG A 200 8.11 -26.45 21.95
CA ARG A 200 7.86 -27.18 20.71
C ARG A 200 6.40 -27.65 20.63
N LYS A 201 5.44 -26.86 20.09
CA LYS A 201 4.29 -27.38 19.27
C LYS A 201 3.20 -26.42 18.77
N ARG A 202 3.25 -25.08 18.95
CA ARG A 202 2.16 -24.19 18.46
C ARG A 202 2.64 -22.84 17.92
N ASN A 203 3.56 -22.85 16.96
CA ASN A 203 3.88 -21.61 16.22
C ASN A 203 2.85 -21.41 15.10
N ASN A 204 1.69 -20.86 15.47
CA ASN A 204 0.84 -20.14 14.52
C ASN A 204 1.61 -18.89 14.09
N ALA A 205 2.49 -19.07 13.09
CA ALA A 205 3.29 -18.03 12.49
C ALA A 205 2.42 -16.80 12.21
N THR A 206 2.89 -15.61 12.58
CA THR A 206 2.17 -14.34 12.44
C THR A 206 1.58 -14.18 11.05
N THR A 207 2.36 -14.53 10.01
CA THR A 207 1.94 -14.49 8.61
C THR A 207 0.72 -15.38 8.35
N ARG A 208 0.68 -16.61 8.87
CA ARG A 208 -0.49 -17.50 8.71
C ARG A 208 -1.73 -16.93 9.38
N ILE A 209 -1.58 -16.36 10.57
CA ILE A 209 -2.70 -15.73 11.28
C ILE A 209 -3.25 -14.58 10.45
N LEU A 210 -2.38 -13.71 9.92
CA LEU A 210 -2.79 -12.57 9.10
C LEU A 210 -3.43 -13.03 7.78
N LEU A 211 -2.86 -14.02 7.09
CA LEU A 211 -3.42 -14.59 5.86
C LEU A 211 -4.80 -15.24 6.08
N GLY A 212 -5.07 -15.79 7.26
CA GLY A 212 -6.39 -16.36 7.59
C GLY A 212 -7.43 -15.32 8.04
N THR A 213 -6.98 -14.24 8.68
CA THR A 213 -7.89 -13.25 9.29
C THR A 213 -8.16 -12.03 8.42
N LEU A 214 -7.15 -11.49 7.73
CA LEU A 214 -7.28 -10.27 6.92
C LEU A 214 -8.32 -10.38 5.80
N PRO A 215 -8.42 -11.47 5.02
CA PRO A 215 -9.38 -11.56 3.92
C PRO A 215 -10.85 -11.47 4.36
N LYS A 216 -11.13 -11.86 5.63
CA LYS A 216 -12.49 -11.89 6.20
C LYS A 216 -12.93 -10.55 6.77
N ARG A 217 -12.04 -9.55 6.83
CA ARG A 217 -12.32 -8.26 7.46
C ARG A 217 -13.13 -7.35 6.54
N ALA A 218 -14.19 -6.76 7.07
CA ALA A 218 -14.98 -5.74 6.37
C ALA A 218 -14.18 -4.47 6.04
N ASP A 219 -13.17 -4.12 6.86
CA ASP A 219 -12.32 -2.94 6.69
C ASP A 219 -11.05 -3.21 5.85
N LEU A 220 -10.92 -4.36 5.18
CA LEU A 220 -9.73 -4.71 4.41
C LEU A 220 -9.37 -3.64 3.37
N GLN A 221 -10.36 -3.09 2.66
CA GLN A 221 -10.14 -2.00 1.71
C GLN A 221 -9.54 -0.76 2.40
N GLU A 222 -10.04 -0.40 3.58
CA GLU A 222 -9.55 0.74 4.35
C GLU A 222 -8.12 0.51 4.81
N LEU A 223 -7.77 -0.71 5.24
CA LEU A 223 -6.40 -1.10 5.58
C LEU A 223 -5.44 -0.95 4.39
N CYS A 224 -5.85 -1.42 3.20
CA CYS A 224 -5.05 -1.26 1.98
C CYS A 224 -4.82 0.22 1.63
N LEU A 225 -5.84 1.07 1.78
CA LEU A 225 -5.72 2.52 1.53
C LEU A 225 -4.84 3.21 2.57
N LYS A 226 -4.98 2.90 3.86
CA LYS A 226 -4.10 3.40 4.93
C LYS A 226 -2.65 3.00 4.67
N PHE A 227 -2.42 1.76 4.22
CA PHE A 227 -1.09 1.28 3.88
C PHE A 227 -0.50 2.06 2.71
N TYR A 228 -1.26 2.23 1.62
CA TYR A 228 -0.83 3.03 0.48
C TYR A 228 -0.49 4.48 0.87
N GLN A 229 -1.29 5.12 1.72
CA GLN A 229 -1.04 6.48 2.19
C GLN A 229 0.25 6.56 3.03
N ALA A 230 0.43 5.67 4.01
CA ALA A 230 1.63 5.62 4.83
C ALA A 230 2.89 5.31 3.98
N TYR A 231 2.75 4.45 2.97
CA TYR A 231 3.80 4.13 2.01
C TYR A 231 4.24 5.37 1.20
N ARG A 232 3.29 6.21 0.78
CA ARG A 232 3.58 7.43 0.01
C ARG A 232 4.18 8.55 0.87
N CYS A 233 3.68 8.76 2.09
CA CYS A 233 4.14 9.84 2.97
C CYS A 233 5.64 9.78 3.29
N GLY A 234 6.27 8.61 3.22
CA GLY A 234 7.71 8.47 3.46
C GLY A 234 8.62 8.84 2.28
N ALA A 235 8.09 9.06 1.07
CA ALA A 235 8.87 9.46 -0.11
C ALA A 235 8.85 10.98 -0.37
N ASP A 236 7.78 11.66 0.05
CA ASP A 236 7.58 13.11 -0.17
C ASP A 236 8.15 13.99 0.96
N ALA A 237 8.56 13.41 2.10
CA ALA A 237 9.06 14.18 3.25
C ALA A 237 10.51 14.70 3.11
N THR A 238 11.19 14.48 1.98
CA THR A 238 12.59 14.92 1.78
C THR A 238 12.78 15.91 0.63
N GLN A 239 11.71 16.44 0.02
CA GLN A 239 11.82 17.39 -1.11
C GLN A 239 10.78 18.51 -1.11
N LEU A 240 10.33 18.93 0.06
CA LEU A 240 9.45 20.10 0.21
C LEU A 240 10.01 21.10 1.23
N GLU A 241 11.33 21.30 1.19
CA GLU A 241 11.98 22.51 1.72
C GLU A 241 13.03 22.97 0.71
N ASP A 242 12.63 23.93 -0.13
CA ASP A 242 13.43 25.08 -0.58
C ASP A 242 12.59 25.87 -1.62
N GLU A 243 11.48 26.45 -1.16
CA GLU A 243 11.06 27.75 -1.70
C GLU A 243 11.26 28.78 -0.59
N ILE A 244 12.51 29.22 -0.51
CA ILE A 244 12.91 30.45 0.17
C ILE A 244 12.10 31.59 -0.48
N PRO A 245 11.26 32.35 0.26
CA PRO A 245 10.70 33.58 -0.27
C PRO A 245 11.86 34.56 -0.46
N PRO A 246 11.97 35.24 -1.62
CA PRO A 246 13.07 36.16 -1.85
C PRO A 246 13.00 37.33 -0.87
N GLN A 247 14.01 37.45 -0.02
CA GLN A 247 14.40 38.73 0.57
C GLN A 247 15.21 39.53 -0.45
N GLY A 248 14.74 40.75 -0.73
CA GLY A 248 15.53 41.91 -1.17
C GLY A 248 14.74 43.14 -0.73
N GLN A 249 15.18 43.86 0.32
CA GLN A 249 16.07 45.04 0.25
C GLN A 249 15.49 46.15 -0.65
N GLU A 250 15.37 47.42 -0.29
CA GLU A 250 15.73 48.24 0.89
C GLU A 250 15.27 49.68 0.56
N ALA A 251 14.86 50.49 1.54
CA ALA A 251 14.98 51.96 1.60
C ALA A 251 14.14 52.46 2.80
N ALA A 252 14.72 52.66 3.98
CA ALA A 252 15.43 53.87 4.41
C ALA A 252 14.53 55.13 4.45
N ASP A 253 14.04 55.50 5.64
CA ASP A 253 14.46 56.76 6.31
C ASP A 253 13.86 56.91 7.72
N THR A 254 14.57 57.68 8.55
CA THR A 254 14.59 57.65 10.02
C THR A 254 13.76 58.82 10.64
N PRO A 255 13.86 59.17 11.95
CA PRO A 255 12.82 59.08 12.99
C PRO A 255 12.25 60.45 13.46
N LEU A 256 11.24 60.50 14.35
CA LEU A 256 11.18 61.44 15.51
C LEU A 256 9.88 61.37 16.37
N SER A 257 10.10 61.48 17.69
CA SER A 257 9.25 62.03 18.78
C SER A 257 8.05 61.26 19.37
N GLY A 258 8.14 60.96 20.69
CA GLY A 258 7.03 60.56 21.59
C GLY A 258 6.26 61.78 22.16
N PRO A 259 5.71 61.78 23.41
CA PRO A 259 5.31 60.70 24.34
C PRO A 259 3.88 60.89 24.97
N SER A 260 3.51 60.00 25.93
CA SER A 260 2.48 60.17 27.00
C SER A 260 0.98 60.14 26.60
N THR A 261 0.08 59.37 27.21
CA THR A 261 -0.35 59.45 28.62
C THR A 261 -1.29 58.28 28.99
N SER A 262 -1.28 57.94 30.28
CA SER A 262 -2.24 57.17 31.07
C SER A 262 -3.71 57.53 30.85
N VAL A 263 -4.65 56.60 31.10
CA VAL A 263 -5.70 56.71 32.15
C VAL A 263 -6.37 55.35 32.36
N THR A 264 -6.33 54.90 33.61
CA THR A 264 -7.14 53.86 34.25
C THR A 264 -8.56 54.37 34.47
N LEU A 265 -9.62 53.59 34.22
CA LEU A 265 -10.84 53.70 35.01
C LEU A 265 -11.63 52.38 34.98
N GLU A 266 -11.73 51.75 36.16
CA GLU A 266 -12.77 50.78 36.50
C GLU A 266 -14.16 51.43 36.37
N HIS A 267 -15.20 50.65 36.03
CA HIS A 267 -16.46 50.65 36.81
C HIS A 267 -17.40 49.48 36.45
N HIS A 268 -17.73 48.72 37.50
CA HIS A 268 -19.07 48.25 37.88
C HIS A 268 -19.88 47.25 37.03
N ARG A 269 -19.81 45.99 37.48
CA ARG A 269 -20.90 45.22 38.12
C ARG A 269 -22.35 45.35 37.59
N GLN A 270 -22.84 44.18 37.15
CA GLN A 270 -24.01 43.45 37.69
C GLN A 270 -25.44 43.79 37.23
N THR A 271 -26.04 42.83 36.51
CA THR A 271 -27.45 42.40 36.56
C THR A 271 -27.46 40.89 36.21
N ARG A 272 -27.72 39.89 37.09
CA ARG A 272 -28.99 39.47 37.76
C ARG A 272 -30.17 39.48 36.76
N TYR A 273 -30.99 38.45 36.51
CA TYR A 273 -31.33 37.10 37.04
C TYR A 273 -31.96 36.34 35.85
N ARG A 274 -31.68 35.06 35.61
CA ARG A 274 -32.58 33.89 35.84
C ARG A 274 -34.10 34.16 35.68
N GLN A 275 -34.72 33.55 34.68
CA GLN A 275 -35.62 32.39 34.83
C GLN A 275 -35.49 31.49 33.60
#